data_AF-A0A2A9ML28-F1
#
_entry.id   AF-A0A2A9ML28-F1
#
_cell.length_a   1.000
_cell.length_b   1.000
_cell.length_c   1.000
_cell.angle_alpha   90.00
_cell.angle_beta   90.00
_cell.angle_gamma   90.00
#
_symmetry.space_group_name_H-M   'P 1'
#
loop_
_entity.id
_entity.type
_entity.pdbx_description
1 polymer ?
#
loop_
_entity_poly.entity_id
_entity_poly.type
_entity_poly.pdbx_seq_one_letter_code
_entity_poly.pdbx_strand_id
1 'polypeptide(L)'
;MQNDEGRIVDLYVPRKCSATGRLIPAKEHGAVQINVGQVDEQGRYTGEYHTFAISGAVRQRGESDACLNRLMHEKGLLTFAK
;
A
#
# COMPACT_ATOMS: atom_id res chain seq x y z
N MET A 1 -5.64 -1.60 -20.19
CA MET A 1 -6.15 -1.43 -21.56
C MET A 1 -6.76 -2.74 -22.00
N GLN A 2 -7.98 -2.72 -22.51
CA GLN A 2 -8.64 -3.89 -23.10
C GLN A 2 -8.75 -3.68 -24.62
N ASN A 3 -8.56 -4.73 -25.40
CA ASN A 3 -8.88 -4.71 -26.83
C ASN A 3 -10.39 -4.89 -27.06
N ASP A 4 -10.83 -4.86 -28.32
CA ASP A 4 -12.23 -5.04 -28.71
C ASP A 4 -12.80 -6.43 -28.36
N GLU A 5 -11.92 -7.42 -28.12
CA GLU A 5 -12.27 -8.76 -27.64
C GLU A 5 -12.36 -8.86 -26.11
N GLY A 6 -12.18 -7.75 -25.38
CA GLY A 6 -12.20 -7.69 -23.91
C GLY A 6 -10.96 -8.24 -23.22
N ARG A 7 -9.89 -8.56 -23.96
CA ARG A 7 -8.63 -9.07 -23.43
C ARG A 7 -7.74 -7.93 -22.95
N ILE A 8 -7.13 -8.09 -21.77
CA ILE A 8 -6.14 -7.13 -21.26
C ILE A 8 -4.87 -7.27 -22.09
N VAL A 9 -4.48 -6.19 -22.77
CA VAL A 9 -3.30 -6.15 -23.66
C VAL A 9 -2.05 -5.59 -22.99
N ASP A 10 -2.16 -5.11 -21.75
CA ASP A 10 -1.03 -4.55 -21.02
C ASP A 10 -0.06 -5.66 -20.58
N LEU A 11 1.24 -5.44 -20.80
CA LEU A 11 2.30 -6.36 -20.36
C LEU A 11 2.36 -6.52 -18.83
N TYR A 12 2.04 -5.45 -18.09
CA TYR A 12 1.92 -5.46 -16.64
C TYR A 12 1.04 -4.31 -16.19
N VAL A 13 0.38 -4.47 -15.04
CA VAL A 13 -0.36 -3.39 -14.38
C VAL A 13 0.49 -2.85 -13.22
N PRO A 14 0.92 -1.57 -13.25
CA PRO A 14 1.73 -1.01 -12.19
C PRO A 14 1.00 -1.00 -10.84
N ARG A 15 1.77 -1.02 -9.75
CA ARG A 15 1.23 -0.86 -8.40
C ARG A 15 0.69 0.54 -8.21
N LYS A 16 -0.31 0.68 -7.33
CA LYS A 16 -0.88 1.96 -6.94
C LYS A 16 -0.44 2.32 -5.53
N CYS A 17 0.00 3.56 -5.32
CA CYS A 17 0.29 4.10 -4.00
C CYS A 17 -1.00 4.13 -3.17
N SER A 18 -1.02 3.42 -2.04
CA SER A 18 -2.15 3.33 -1.11
C SER A 18 -2.53 4.71 -0.54
N ALA A 19 -1.56 5.60 -0.38
CA ALA A 19 -1.80 6.93 0.19
C ALA A 19 -2.46 7.92 -0.79
N THR A 20 -2.05 7.90 -2.06
CA THR A 20 -2.41 8.95 -3.04
C THR A 20 -3.18 8.45 -4.26
N GLY A 21 -3.27 7.14 -4.45
CA GLY A 21 -3.86 6.56 -5.66
C GLY A 21 -3.01 6.71 -6.93
N ARG A 22 -1.83 7.34 -6.85
CA ARG A 22 -0.91 7.48 -7.99
C ARG A 22 -0.28 6.13 -8.35
N LEU A 23 -0.07 5.90 -9.63
CA LEU A 23 0.67 4.73 -10.11
C LEU A 23 2.15 4.86 -9.77
N ILE A 24 2.76 3.76 -9.33
CA ILE A 24 4.20 3.63 -9.05
C ILE A 24 4.85 3.06 -10.31
N PRO A 25 5.62 3.85 -11.09
CA PRO A 25 6.27 3.39 -12.30
C PRO A 25 7.48 2.51 -11.99
N ALA A 26 7.92 1.74 -12.98
CA ALA A 26 9.00 0.76 -12.82
C ALA A 26 10.35 1.36 -12.37
N LYS A 27 10.65 2.61 -12.75
CA LYS A 27 11.90 3.30 -12.38
C LYS A 27 11.84 4.06 -11.04
N GLU A 28 10.72 4.00 -10.31
CA GLU A 28 10.61 4.65 -9.00
C GLU A 28 11.24 3.77 -7.91
N HIS A 29 12.56 3.86 -7.77
CA HIS A 29 13.32 3.11 -6.76
C HIS A 29 13.11 3.61 -5.31
N GLY A 30 12.53 4.80 -5.15
CA GLY A 30 12.17 5.35 -3.85
C GLY A 30 10.84 4.81 -3.28
N ALA A 31 10.07 4.04 -4.05
CA ALA A 31 8.81 3.47 -3.58
C ALA A 31 9.07 2.29 -2.64
N VAL A 32 8.21 2.13 -1.63
CA VAL A 32 8.29 1.04 -0.65
C VAL A 32 6.99 0.26 -0.60
N GLN A 33 7.10 -0.99 -0.18
CA GLN A 33 5.98 -1.86 0.13
C GLN A 33 6.16 -2.41 1.53
N ILE A 34 5.14 -2.23 2.36
CA ILE A 34 5.15 -2.60 3.78
C ILE A 34 4.04 -3.62 3.98
N ASN A 35 4.39 -4.77 4.54
CA ASN A 35 3.43 -5.78 4.97
C ASN A 35 3.30 -5.72 6.49
N VAL A 36 2.07 -5.52 6.98
CA VAL A 36 1.75 -5.53 8.41
C VAL A 36 1.06 -6.84 8.73
N GLY A 37 1.72 -7.68 9.51
CA GLY A 37 1.20 -9.00 9.88
C GLY A 37 0.04 -8.92 10.86
N GLN A 38 -1.00 -9.73 10.64
CA GLN A 38 -2.10 -9.91 11.57
C GLN A 38 -1.73 -10.92 12.65
N VAL A 39 -2.13 -10.64 13.88
CA VAL A 39 -1.85 -11.48 15.05
C VAL A 39 -3.14 -12.06 15.61
N ASP A 40 -3.04 -13.26 16.18
CA ASP A 40 -4.13 -13.88 16.93
C ASP A 40 -4.25 -13.28 18.35
N GLU A 41 -5.24 -13.73 19.10
CA GLU A 41 -5.49 -13.31 20.49
C GLU A 41 -4.31 -13.61 21.44
N GLN A 42 -3.43 -14.54 21.08
CA GLN A 42 -2.23 -14.88 21.84
C GLN A 42 -1.00 -14.10 21.37
N GLY A 43 -1.18 -13.14 20.45
CA GLY A 43 -0.13 -12.31 19.88
C GLY A 43 0.78 -13.03 18.88
N ARG A 44 0.37 -14.21 18.38
CA ARG A 44 1.15 -14.97 17.39
C ARG A 44 0.76 -14.58 15.98
N TYR A 45 1.74 -14.58 15.09
CA TYR A 45 1.51 -14.26 13.70
C TYR A 45 0.65 -15.33 13.01
N THR A 46 -0.42 -14.91 12.35
CA THR A 46 -1.41 -15.79 11.70
C THR A 46 -1.05 -16.21 10.28
N GLY A 47 -0.05 -15.57 9.67
CA GLY A 47 0.29 -15.75 8.26
C GLY A 47 -0.39 -14.75 7.32
N GLU A 48 -1.45 -14.07 7.77
CA GLU A 48 -2.12 -13.02 7.02
C GLU A 48 -1.48 -11.65 7.25
N TYR A 49 -1.55 -10.77 6.24
CA TYR A 49 -1.00 -9.42 6.34
C TYR A 49 -1.76 -8.41 5.50
N HIS A 50 -1.71 -7.15 5.91
CA HIS A 50 -2.14 -6.02 5.10
C HIS A 50 -0.93 -5.40 4.39
N THR A 51 -1.04 -5.24 3.07
CA THR A 51 0.01 -4.64 2.25
C THR A 51 -0.31 -3.18 1.95
N PHE A 52 0.66 -2.31 2.20
CA PHE A 52 0.60 -0.89 1.86
C PHE A 52 1.76 -0.54 0.93
N ALA A 53 1.46 0.14 -0.17
CA ALA A 53 2.45 0.64 -1.10
C ALA A 53 2.53 2.17 -0.97
N ILE A 54 3.72 2.71 -0.71
CA ILE A 54 3.94 4.16 -0.58
C ILE A 54 4.93 4.59 -1.66
N SER A 55 4.55 5.59 -2.45
CA SER A 55 5.42 6.17 -3.47
C SER A 55 6.55 7.00 -2.83
N GLY A 56 7.67 7.09 -3.54
CA GLY A 56 8.82 7.92 -3.17
C GLY A 56 8.45 9.40 -3.05
N ALA A 57 7.50 9.88 -3.85
CA ALA A 57 7.00 11.26 -3.76
C ALA A 57 6.40 11.60 -2.38
N VAL A 58 5.65 10.68 -1.76
CA VAL A 58 5.08 10.87 -0.42
C VAL A 58 6.19 10.82 0.64
N ARG A 59 7.19 9.96 0.45
CA ARG A 59 8.34 9.85 1.34
C ARG A 59 9.22 11.10 1.33
N GLN A 60 9.50 11.67 0.16
CA GLN A 60 10.31 12.89 0.02
C GLN A 60 9.67 14.10 0.70
N ARG A 61 8.33 14.14 0.77
CA ARG A 61 7.59 15.21 1.46
C ARG A 61 7.55 15.06 2.98
N GLY A 62 8.02 13.94 3.52
CA GLY A 62 7.90 13.64 4.95
C GLY A 62 6.48 13.26 5.40
N GLU A 63 5.54 13.06 4.46
CA GLU A 63 4.13 12.76 4.75
C GLU A 63 3.86 11.24 4.90
N SER A 64 4.90 10.42 4.74
CA SER A 64 4.77 8.95 4.73
C SER A 64 4.16 8.41 6.01
N ASP A 65 4.59 8.92 7.18
CA ASP A 65 4.13 8.45 8.49
C ASP A 65 2.64 8.78 8.70
N ALA A 66 2.28 10.05 8.51
CA ALA A 66 0.89 10.49 8.65
C ALA A 66 -0.07 9.73 7.72
N CYS A 67 0.35 9.46 6.48
CA CYS A 67 -0.43 8.67 5.54
C CYS A 67 -0.57 7.21 6.00
N LEU A 68 0.51 6.60 6.50
CA LEU A 68 0.49 5.22 6.96
C LEU A 68 -0.41 5.05 8.18
N ASN A 69 -0.35 5.98 9.13
CA ASN A 69 -1.22 5.98 10.31
C ASN A 69 -2.70 6.04 9.90
N ARG A 70 -3.06 6.91 8.95
CA ARG A 70 -4.43 6.97 8.40
C ARG A 70 -4.85 5.63 7.79
N LEU A 71 -3.99 5.03 6.96
CA LEU A 71 -4.27 3.76 6.28
C LEU A 71 -4.42 2.59 7.27
N MET A 72 -3.61 2.54 8.32
CA MET A 72 -3.72 1.53 9.36
C MET A 72 -4.97 1.70 10.21
N HIS A 73 -5.36 2.94 10.50
CA HIS A 73 -6.62 3.25 11.18
C HIS A 73 -7.84 2.82 10.35
N GLU A 74 -7.84 3.08 9.04
CA GLU A 74 -8.89 2.58 8.12
C GLU A 74 -9.02 1.06 8.10
N LYS A 75 -7.94 0.34 8.45
CA LYS A 75 -7.93 -1.11 8.61
C LYS A 75 -8.22 -1.59 10.04
N GLY A 76 -8.49 -0.67 10.98
CA GLY A 76 -8.75 -0.99 12.37
C GLY A 76 -7.52 -1.48 13.15
N LEU A 77 -6.32 -1.31 12.60
CA LEU A 77 -5.06 -1.76 13.22
C LEU A 77 -4.51 -0.75 14.24
N LEU A 78 -4.92 0.51 14.11
CA LEU A 78 -4.53 1.59 14.99
C LEU A 78 -5.77 2.37 15.40
N THR A 79 -5.89 2.67 16.69
CA THR A 79 -6.77 3.69 17.21
C THR A 79 -5.97 4.96 17.42
N PHE A 80 -6.46 6.09 16.91
CA PHE A 80 -5.94 7.41 17.30
C PHE A 80 -6.49 7.76 18.68
N ALA A 81 -6.09 7.00 19.70
CA ALA A 81 -6.38 7.34 21.07
C ALA A 81 -5.56 8.58 21.46
N LYS A 82 -6.25 9.54 22.08
CA LYS A 82 -5.65 10.70 22.74
C LYS A 82 -4.97 10.28 24.03
#